data_AF-A0AAN7MVA2-F1
#
_entry.id   AF-A0AAN7MVA2-F1
#
_cell.length_a   1.000
_cell.length_b   1.000
_cell.length_c   1.000
_cell.angle_alpha   90.00
_cell.angle_beta   90.00
_cell.angle_gamma   90.00
#
_symmetry.space_group_name_H-M   'P 1'
#
loop_
_entity.id
_entity.type
_entity.pdbx_description
1 polymer ?
#
loop_
_entity_poly.entity_id
_entity_poly.type
_entity_poly.pdbx_seq_one_letter_code
_entity_poly.pdbx_strand_id
1 'polypeptide(L)'
;MRIQFATLLADIGLISLPKNHQVGIKQKDNLETWLSDASQSFNVHAHHYSVVKAIICAGLYPNVAATEQGIAGAVLNNLKQPTSLSRKVPAWYDGRREVYIHNSSLNSDLKSPQYPFVVFLEKVETNRIFLRDTSIVSPYSILLFGGSIDVQHKVLYV
;
A
#
# COMPACT_ATOMS: atom_id res chain seq x y z
N MET A 1 2.86 -3.03 20.25
CA MET A 1 4.08 -2.99 19.42
C MET A 1 4.53 -1.56 19.07
N ARG A 2 3.64 -0.54 19.02
CA ARG A 2 4.01 0.83 18.60
C ARG A 2 5.17 1.44 19.40
N ILE A 3 5.10 1.40 20.74
CA ILE A 3 6.21 1.87 21.60
C ILE A 3 7.54 1.19 21.27
N GLN A 4 7.55 -0.13 21.02
CA GLN A 4 8.78 -0.85 20.74
C GLN A 4 9.43 -0.35 19.44
N PHE A 5 8.64 -0.12 18.39
CA PHE A 5 9.16 0.48 17.16
C PHE A 5 9.65 1.91 17.38
N ALA A 6 8.94 2.71 18.17
CA ALA A 6 9.41 4.06 18.50
C ALA A 6 10.75 4.06 19.24
N THR A 7 10.94 3.14 20.20
CA THR A 7 12.23 2.98 20.88
C THR A 7 13.34 2.63 19.90
N LEU A 8 13.10 1.65 19.01
CA LEU A 8 14.08 1.28 17.98
C LEU A 8 14.41 2.46 17.03
N LEU A 9 13.41 3.24 16.64
CA LEU A 9 13.61 4.45 15.81
C LEU A 9 14.42 5.52 16.55
N ALA A 10 14.27 5.61 17.87
CA ALA A 10 15.06 6.52 18.69
C ALA A 10 16.51 6.06 18.83
N ASP A 11 16.71 4.76 19.01
CA ASP A 11 18.05 4.16 19.13
C ASP A 11 18.89 4.38 17.87
N ILE A 12 18.27 4.39 16.68
CA ILE A 12 18.94 4.71 15.41
C ILE A 12 18.96 6.21 15.07
N GLY A 13 18.45 7.07 15.96
CA GLY A 13 18.51 8.52 15.84
C GLY A 13 17.49 9.16 14.88
N LEU A 14 16.43 8.44 14.49
CA LEU A 14 15.36 8.99 13.64
C LEU A 14 14.34 9.82 14.41
N ILE A 15 14.14 9.53 15.70
CA ILE A 15 13.30 10.34 16.60
C ILE A 15 14.01 10.58 17.93
N SER A 16 13.64 11.64 18.66
CA SER A 16 14.18 11.92 19.99
C SER A 16 13.13 11.62 21.06
N LEU A 17 13.43 10.69 21.97
CA LEU A 17 12.55 10.38 23.10
C LEU A 17 12.64 11.49 24.17
N PRO A 18 11.55 11.71 24.94
CA PRO A 18 11.57 12.62 26.07
C PRO A 18 12.59 12.15 27.13
N LYS A 19 13.37 13.08 27.69
CA LYS A 19 14.53 12.83 28.57
C LYS A 19 14.24 12.08 29.88
N ASN A 20 12.98 11.94 30.29
CA ASN A 20 12.61 11.31 31.56
C ASN A 20 12.40 9.79 31.40
N HIS A 21 13.40 9.03 30.95
CA HIS A 21 13.28 7.59 30.73
C HIS A 21 13.46 6.81 32.06
N GLN A 22 12.37 6.61 32.83
CA GLN A 22 12.36 5.72 33.99
C GLN A 22 11.14 4.80 33.94
N VAL A 23 11.40 3.51 33.74
CA VAL A 23 10.44 2.48 33.33
C VAL A 23 9.39 2.22 34.43
N GLY A 24 8.15 2.59 34.16
CA GLY A 24 6.97 2.28 34.98
C GLY A 24 5.67 2.33 34.17
N ILE A 25 4.61 1.66 34.64
CA ILE A 25 3.32 1.51 33.92
C ILE A 25 2.69 2.88 33.57
N LYS A 26 2.70 3.84 34.50
CA LYS A 26 2.20 5.22 34.26
C LYS A 26 2.94 5.96 33.14
N GLN A 27 4.19 5.59 32.86
CA GLN A 27 4.96 6.23 31.79
C GLN A 27 4.64 5.64 30.41
N LYS A 28 4.15 4.40 30.33
CA LYS A 28 3.75 3.76 29.07
C LYS A 28 2.59 4.52 28.41
N ASP A 29 1.59 4.89 29.20
CA ASP A 29 0.43 5.65 28.72
C ASP A 29 0.83 7.07 28.31
N ASN A 30 1.73 7.70 29.07
CA ASN A 30 2.31 9.00 28.73
C ASN A 30 3.09 8.93 27.41
N LEU A 31 3.81 7.84 27.15
CA LEU A 31 4.59 7.66 25.93
C LEU A 31 3.70 7.41 24.70
N GLU A 32 2.64 6.60 24.81
CA GLU A 32 1.65 6.45 23.72
C GLU A 32 0.96 7.78 23.39
N THR A 33 0.65 8.58 24.41
CA THR A 33 0.08 9.92 24.24
C THR A 33 1.07 10.84 23.51
N TRP A 34 2.33 10.86 23.94
CA TRP A 34 3.40 11.62 23.27
C TRP A 34 3.63 11.17 21.82
N LEU A 35 3.64 9.86 21.56
CA LEU A 35 3.76 9.32 20.19
C LEU A 35 2.59 9.71 19.28
N SER A 36 1.42 9.94 19.86
CA SER A 36 0.19 10.31 19.14
C SER A 36 -0.01 11.81 19.02
N ASP A 37 0.82 12.61 19.69
CA ASP A 37 0.71 14.06 19.70
C ASP A 37 1.02 14.62 18.29
N ALA A 38 0.04 15.33 17.72
CA ALA A 38 0.15 15.95 16.41
C ALA A 38 1.18 17.10 16.37
N SER A 39 1.58 17.64 17.53
CA SER A 39 2.62 18.66 17.62
C SER A 39 4.03 18.11 17.36
N GLN A 40 4.21 16.78 17.41
CA GLN A 40 5.49 16.15 17.13
C GLN A 40 5.89 16.34 15.66
N SER A 41 7.17 16.65 15.43
CA SER A 41 7.71 16.86 14.07
C SER A 41 7.52 15.65 13.15
N PHE A 42 7.58 14.44 13.70
CA PHE A 42 7.37 13.19 12.95
C PHE A 42 5.89 12.89 12.64
N ASN A 43 4.94 13.65 13.20
CA ASN A 43 3.49 13.48 12.96
C ASN A 43 2.89 14.56 12.03
N VAL A 44 3.69 15.51 11.54
CA VAL A 44 3.23 16.63 10.69
C VAL A 44 2.40 16.18 9.47
N HIS A 45 2.68 14.98 8.94
CA HIS A 45 1.96 14.41 7.78
C HIS A 45 1.01 13.25 8.11
N ALA A 46 0.74 12.98 9.39
CA ALA A 46 -0.09 11.84 9.80
C ALA A 46 -1.52 11.88 9.24
N HIS A 47 -2.06 13.08 9.01
CA HIS A 47 -3.39 13.27 8.43
C HIS A 47 -3.39 13.46 6.90
N HIS A 48 -2.21 13.45 6.25
CA HIS A 48 -2.12 13.50 4.79
C HIS A 48 -2.23 12.08 4.22
N TYR A 49 -3.45 11.63 3.95
CA TYR A 49 -3.71 10.25 3.50
C TYR A 49 -2.94 9.83 2.26
N SER A 50 -2.64 10.75 1.34
CA SER A 50 -1.80 10.47 0.16
C SER A 50 -0.37 10.10 0.56
N VAL A 51 0.22 10.80 1.53
CA VAL A 51 1.55 10.50 2.08
C VAL A 51 1.54 9.18 2.82
N VAL A 52 0.55 8.96 3.70
CA VAL A 52 0.42 7.70 4.45
C VAL A 52 0.27 6.51 3.51
N LYS A 53 -0.58 6.61 2.48
CA LYS A 53 -0.71 5.58 1.43
C LYS A 53 0.58 5.35 0.65
N ALA A 54 1.35 6.41 0.39
CA ALA A 54 2.65 6.28 -0.26
C ALA A 54 3.67 5.52 0.60
N ILE A 55 3.70 5.77 1.92
CA ILE A 55 4.55 5.02 2.85
C ILE A 55 4.08 3.57 3.01
N ILE A 56 2.77 3.31 3.04
CA ILE A 56 2.23 1.94 2.99
C ILE A 56 2.67 1.24 1.70
N CYS A 57 2.64 1.94 0.56
CA CYS A 57 3.15 1.41 -0.70
C CYS A 57 4.63 1.05 -0.61
N ALA A 58 5.45 1.90 0.00
CA ALA A 58 6.87 1.65 0.20
C ALA A 58 7.12 0.39 1.05
N GLY A 59 6.36 0.20 2.13
CA GLY A 59 6.51 -0.94 3.03
C GLY A 59 5.98 -2.27 2.48
N LEU A 60 5.02 -2.22 1.54
CA LEU A 60 4.40 -3.42 0.97
C LEU A 60 4.90 -3.77 -0.44
N TYR A 61 5.56 -2.86 -1.15
CA TYR A 61 6.21 -3.18 -2.42
C TYR A 61 7.23 -4.33 -2.22
N PRO A 62 7.27 -5.36 -3.10
CA PRO A 62 6.67 -5.46 -4.43
C PRO A 62 5.26 -6.11 -4.49
N ASN A 63 4.55 -6.23 -3.37
CA ASN A 63 3.21 -6.83 -3.32
C ASN A 63 2.16 -5.87 -3.89
N VAL A 64 2.08 -5.82 -5.22
CA VAL A 64 1.19 -4.94 -5.99
C VAL A 64 0.26 -5.78 -6.87
N ALA A 65 -1.00 -5.37 -6.97
CA ALA A 65 -1.89 -5.79 -8.04
C ALA A 65 -2.48 -4.57 -8.75
N ALA A 66 -2.84 -4.74 -10.01
CA ALA A 66 -3.39 -3.69 -10.85
C ALA A 66 -4.68 -4.13 -11.52
N THR A 67 -5.60 -3.19 -11.73
CA THR A 67 -6.72 -3.40 -12.65
C THR A 67 -6.23 -3.33 -14.09
N GLU A 68 -7.08 -3.68 -15.06
CA GLU A 68 -6.74 -3.59 -16.49
C GLU A 68 -6.24 -2.20 -16.91
N GLN A 69 -6.76 -1.13 -16.29
CA GLN A 69 -6.37 0.25 -16.57
C GLN A 69 -4.94 0.59 -16.09
N GLY A 70 -4.40 -0.17 -15.13
CA GLY A 70 -3.06 0.01 -14.59
C GLY A 70 -2.00 -0.83 -15.31
N ILE A 71 -2.39 -1.68 -16.25
CA ILE A 71 -1.50 -2.62 -16.94
C ILE A 71 -1.23 -2.11 -18.35
N ALA A 72 0.04 -2.14 -18.78
CA ALA A 72 0.40 -1.81 -20.15
C ALA A 72 -0.28 -2.77 -21.14
N GLY A 73 -0.87 -2.25 -22.23
CA GLY A 73 -1.71 -3.02 -23.14
C GLY A 73 -1.05 -4.28 -23.72
N ALA A 74 0.27 -4.25 -23.96
CA ALA A 74 1.03 -5.41 -24.44
C ALA A 74 1.05 -6.57 -23.42
N VAL A 75 1.15 -6.25 -22.12
CA VAL A 75 1.14 -7.24 -21.04
C VAL A 75 -0.28 -7.76 -20.82
N LEU A 76 -1.28 -6.87 -20.91
CA LEU A 76 -2.68 -7.23 -20.74
C LEU A 76 -3.14 -8.31 -21.73
N ASN A 77 -2.67 -8.27 -22.98
CA ASN A 77 -3.02 -9.27 -24.00
C ASN A 77 -2.55 -10.69 -23.64
N ASN A 78 -1.44 -10.83 -22.90
CA ASN A 78 -0.95 -12.13 -22.42
C ASN A 78 -1.71 -12.62 -21.17
N LEU A 79 -2.37 -11.71 -20.44
CA LEU A 79 -3.12 -12.01 -19.21
C LEU A 79 -4.61 -12.29 -19.45
N LYS A 80 -5.15 -11.93 -20.64
CA LYS A 80 -6.56 -12.11 -20.97
C LYS A 80 -6.90 -13.59 -21.26
N GLN A 81 -7.75 -14.16 -20.43
CA GLN A 81 -8.68 -15.21 -20.84
C GLN A 81 -10.03 -14.54 -21.23
N PRO A 82 -10.74 -14.99 -22.28
CA PRO A 82 -11.93 -14.33 -22.78
C PRO A 82 -13.11 -14.54 -21.83
N THR A 83 -13.26 -13.66 -20.83
CA THR A 83 -14.47 -13.64 -19.98
C THR A 83 -14.98 -12.22 -19.83
N SER A 84 -15.42 -11.66 -20.97
CA SER A 84 -16.24 -10.45 -21.00
C SER A 84 -17.66 -10.77 -20.51
N LEU A 85 -17.80 -10.93 -19.19
CA LEU A 85 -19.09 -10.82 -18.53
C LEU A 85 -19.09 -9.52 -17.74
N SER A 86 -20.22 -8.82 -17.74
CA SER A 86 -20.49 -7.62 -16.95
C SER A 86 -20.17 -7.87 -15.47
N ARG A 87 -18.92 -7.66 -15.06
CA ARG A 87 -18.49 -7.77 -13.66
C ARG A 87 -18.82 -6.46 -12.95
N LYS A 88 -19.41 -6.58 -11.77
CA LYS A 88 -19.74 -5.44 -10.89
C LYS A 88 -18.52 -4.85 -10.18
N VAL A 89 -17.41 -5.59 -10.14
CA VAL A 89 -16.14 -5.27 -9.45
C VAL A 89 -15.00 -5.45 -10.45
N PRO A 90 -13.97 -4.58 -10.46
CA PRO A 90 -12.83 -4.70 -11.36
C PRO A 90 -12.05 -6.00 -11.13
N ALA A 91 -11.53 -6.56 -12.23
CA ALA A 91 -10.56 -7.64 -12.17
C ALA A 91 -9.18 -7.09 -11.78
N TRP A 92 -8.50 -7.78 -10.86
CA TRP A 92 -7.17 -7.42 -10.39
C TRP A 92 -6.16 -8.46 -10.86
N TYR A 93 -4.93 -8.02 -11.16
CA TYR A 93 -3.85 -8.89 -11.62
C TYR A 93 -2.57 -8.59 -10.87
N ASP A 94 -1.88 -9.63 -10.41
CA ASP A 94 -0.59 -9.54 -9.70
C ASP A 94 0.62 -9.51 -10.68
N GLY A 95 0.37 -9.23 -11.95
CA GLY A 95 1.35 -9.30 -13.04
C GLY A 95 1.52 -10.69 -13.65
N ARG A 96 0.95 -11.75 -13.06
CA ARG A 96 0.98 -13.12 -13.63
C ARG A 96 -0.39 -13.68 -13.93
N ARG A 97 -1.36 -13.46 -13.03
CA ARG A 97 -2.70 -14.02 -13.14
C ARG A 97 -3.73 -13.13 -12.46
N GLU A 98 -5.00 -13.43 -12.72
CA GLU A 98 -6.11 -12.79 -12.03
C GLU A 98 -6.08 -13.16 -10.54
N VAL A 99 -6.30 -12.17 -9.69
CA VAL A 99 -6.40 -12.27 -8.23
C VAL A 99 -7.66 -11.55 -7.77
N TYR A 100 -8.17 -11.94 -6.60
CA TYR A 100 -9.42 -11.44 -6.05
C TYR A 100 -9.15 -10.75 -4.71
N ILE A 101 -9.90 -9.71 -4.37
CA ILE A 101 -9.84 -9.15 -3.01
C ILE A 101 -10.66 -10.06 -2.09
N HIS A 102 -10.10 -10.46 -0.96
CA HIS A 102 -10.80 -11.31 0.01
C HIS A 102 -11.96 -10.57 0.67
N ASN A 103 -13.06 -11.27 0.98
CA ASN A 103 -14.27 -10.69 1.59
C ASN A 103 -14.02 -9.99 2.93
N SER A 104 -12.99 -10.41 3.68
CA SER A 104 -12.61 -9.75 4.94
C SER A 104 -11.96 -8.39 4.76
N SER A 105 -11.52 -8.04 3.54
CA SER A 105 -10.95 -6.74 3.24
C SER A 105 -12.07 -5.72 3.02
N LEU A 106 -11.88 -4.50 3.52
CA LEU A 106 -12.82 -3.40 3.30
C LEU A 106 -13.01 -3.03 1.81
N ASN A 107 -12.05 -3.39 0.95
CA ASN A 107 -12.11 -3.12 -0.49
C ASN A 107 -12.76 -4.25 -1.30
N SER A 108 -13.33 -5.28 -0.67
CA SER A 108 -13.94 -6.43 -1.35
C SER A 108 -15.07 -6.03 -2.30
N ASP A 109 -15.90 -5.06 -1.88
CA ASP A 109 -17.04 -4.56 -2.64
C ASP A 109 -16.72 -3.27 -3.45
N LEU A 110 -15.44 -2.92 -3.59
CA LEU A 110 -15.02 -1.69 -4.26
C LEU A 110 -15.21 -1.78 -5.78
N LYS A 111 -16.21 -1.05 -6.30
CA LYS A 111 -16.58 -1.10 -7.73
C LYS A 111 -15.76 -0.15 -8.60
N SER A 112 -15.40 1.01 -8.07
CA SER A 112 -14.73 2.09 -8.80
C SER A 112 -13.58 2.66 -7.97
N PRO A 113 -12.40 2.02 -7.98
CA PRO A 113 -11.25 2.53 -7.23
C PRO A 113 -10.75 3.85 -7.85
N GLN A 114 -10.30 4.77 -6.99
CA GLN A 114 -9.72 6.05 -7.44
C GLN A 114 -8.49 5.87 -8.34
N TYR A 115 -7.70 4.82 -8.07
CA TYR A 115 -6.50 4.48 -8.82
C TYR A 115 -6.52 3.00 -9.18
N PRO A 116 -5.89 2.60 -10.29
CA PRO A 116 -5.94 1.23 -10.77
C PRO A 116 -4.94 0.31 -10.07
N PHE A 117 -4.38 0.71 -8.93
CA PHE A 117 -3.34 -0.03 -8.23
C PHE A 117 -3.70 -0.26 -6.76
N VAL A 118 -3.36 -1.45 -6.27
CA VAL A 118 -3.53 -1.86 -4.89
C VAL A 118 -2.26 -2.53 -4.39
N VAL A 119 -1.86 -2.23 -3.15
CA VAL A 119 -0.85 -2.99 -2.41
C VAL A 119 -1.52 -3.88 -1.39
N PHE A 120 -0.90 -5.01 -1.07
CA PHE A 120 -1.47 -6.01 -0.16
C PHE A 120 -0.41 -6.56 0.80
N LEU A 121 -0.85 -6.95 2.00
CA LEU A 121 0.02 -7.58 2.98
C LEU A 121 0.15 -9.09 2.74
N GLU A 122 -0.98 -9.75 2.50
CA GLU A 122 -1.01 -11.21 2.36
C GLU A 122 -1.72 -11.65 1.08
N LYS A 123 -1.20 -12.74 0.51
CA LYS A 123 -1.80 -13.43 -0.62
C LYS A 123 -1.98 -14.90 -0.26
N VAL A 124 -3.20 -15.38 -0.39
CA VAL A 124 -3.57 -16.75 -0.04
C VAL A 124 -4.23 -17.45 -1.22
N GLU A 125 -3.95 -18.74 -1.35
CA GLU A 125 -4.53 -19.60 -2.38
C GLU A 125 -5.39 -20.66 -1.69
N THR A 126 -6.69 -20.66 -2.04
CA THR A 126 -7.64 -21.69 -1.62
C THR A 126 -8.30 -22.28 -2.86
N ASN A 127 -9.57 -21.93 -3.13
CA ASN A 127 -10.23 -22.23 -4.40
C ASN A 127 -9.86 -21.22 -5.50
N ARG A 128 -9.42 -20.03 -5.11
CA ARG A 128 -8.88 -18.95 -5.94
C ARG A 128 -7.79 -18.24 -5.15
N ILE A 129 -7.09 -17.30 -5.80
CA ILE A 129 -6.08 -16.47 -5.16
C ILE A 129 -6.73 -15.20 -4.64
N PHE A 130 -6.57 -14.97 -3.34
CA PHE A 130 -7.14 -13.84 -2.65
C PHE A 130 -6.06 -12.95 -2.01
N LEU A 131 -6.26 -11.64 -2.12
CA LEU A 131 -5.46 -10.62 -1.45
C LEU A 131 -6.18 -10.17 -0.16
N ARG A 132 -5.46 -10.15 0.95
CA ARG A 132 -5.93 -9.60 2.23
C ARG A 132 -5.20 -8.30 2.56
N ASP A 133 -5.86 -7.48 3.39
CA ASP A 133 -5.34 -6.21 3.89
C ASP A 133 -4.79 -5.32 2.77
N THR A 134 -5.73 -4.85 1.96
CA THR A 134 -5.45 -4.14 0.72
C THR A 134 -5.55 -2.62 0.90
N SER A 135 -4.71 -1.86 0.21
CA SER A 135 -4.76 -0.39 0.17
C SER A 135 -4.61 0.12 -1.26
N ILE A 136 -5.58 0.92 -1.72
CA ILE A 136 -5.54 1.58 -3.03
C ILE A 136 -4.50 2.71 -2.99
N VAL A 137 -3.55 2.67 -3.92
CA VAL A 137 -2.39 3.59 -3.95
C VAL A 137 -2.30 4.32 -5.29
N SER A 138 -1.69 5.51 -5.26
CA SER A 138 -1.48 6.32 -6.45
C SER A 138 -0.41 5.69 -7.35
N PRO A 139 -0.52 5.83 -8.69
CA PRO A 139 0.57 5.47 -9.60
C PRO A 139 1.90 6.14 -9.21
N TYR A 140 1.85 7.37 -8.67
CA TYR A 140 3.04 8.10 -8.24
C TYR A 140 3.75 7.44 -7.04
N SER A 141 3.01 6.77 -6.15
CA SER A 141 3.61 6.04 -5.04
C SER A 141 4.42 4.84 -5.54
N ILE A 142 3.90 4.13 -6.54
CA ILE A 142 4.61 3.01 -7.19
C ILE A 142 5.78 3.54 -8.02
N LEU A 143 5.62 4.66 -8.72
CA LEU A 143 6.72 5.28 -9.45
C LEU A 143 7.88 5.68 -8.53
N LEU A 144 7.57 6.20 -7.33
CA LEU A 144 8.56 6.67 -6.38
C LEU A 144 9.28 5.53 -5.63
N PHE A 145 8.53 4.51 -5.19
CA PHE A 145 9.05 3.43 -4.33
C PHE A 145 9.21 2.08 -5.02
N GLY A 146 8.84 2.00 -6.29
CA GLY A 146 8.89 0.79 -7.08
C GLY A 146 10.28 0.48 -7.60
N GLY A 147 10.32 -0.39 -8.61
CA GLY A 147 11.54 -0.86 -9.24
C GLY A 147 12.06 0.07 -10.34
N SER A 148 12.83 -0.52 -11.24
CA SER A 148 13.41 0.18 -12.39
C SER A 148 12.33 0.81 -13.27
N ILE A 149 12.59 2.04 -13.68
CA ILE A 149 11.69 2.83 -14.52
C ILE A 149 12.26 2.83 -15.93
N ASP A 150 11.43 2.44 -16.90
CA ASP A 150 11.73 2.56 -18.32
C ASP A 150 10.69 3.48 -18.98
N VAL A 151 11.15 4.39 -19.83
CA VAL A 151 10.31 5.40 -20.47
C VAL A 151 10.08 5.02 -21.93
N GLN A 152 8.89 4.53 -22.22
CA GLN A 152 8.48 4.17 -23.58
C GLN A 152 8.04 5.41 -24.35
N HIS A 153 8.89 5.87 -25.25
CA HIS A 153 8.56 6.96 -26.18
C HIS A 153 7.75 6.40 -27.34
N LYS A 154 6.50 6.86 -27.51
CA LYS A 154 5.72 6.53 -28.71
C LYS A 154 6.19 7.43 -29.83
N VAL A 155 7.08 6.92 -30.69
CA VAL A 155 7.43 7.60 -31.94
C VAL A 155 6.22 7.49 -32.86
N LEU A 156 5.50 8.60 -33.02
CA LEU A 156 4.46 8.72 -34.05
C LEU A 156 5.18 8.88 -35.39
N TYR A 157 5.29 7.79 -36.14
CA TYR A 157 5.62 7.89 -37.56
C TYR A 157 4.42 8.53 -38.26
N VAL A 158 4.65 9.71 -38.84
CA VAL A 158 3.73 10.43 -39.75
C VAL A 158 3.85 9.80 -41.14
#